data_AF-A0AAE4MQ22-F1
#
_entry.id   AF-A0AAE4MQ22-F1
#
_cell.length_a   1.000
_cell.length_b   1.000
_cell.length_c   1.000
_cell.angle_alpha   90.00
_cell.angle_beta   90.00
_cell.angle_gamma   90.00
#
_symmetry.space_group_name_H-M   'P 1'
#
loop_
_entity.id
_entity.type
_entity.pdbx_description
1 polymer ?
#
loop_
_entity_poly.entity_id
_entity_poly.type
_entity_poly.pdbx_seq_one_letter_code
_entity_poly.pdbx_strand_id
1 'polypeptide(L)'
;MRMITRKKPAFTELYQTGVLTRIAAVKSPDGGGWRLFGLWRGKDIAVFVEAARGGIREWSGLDYLANFCASCGISLWEVHNKVAEKAPE
;
A
#
# COMPACT_ATOMS: atom_id res chain seq x y z
N MET A 1 13.84 6.34 3.46
CA MET A 1 12.75 5.35 3.56
C MET A 1 13.14 4.04 2.91
N ARG A 2 13.18 2.95 3.68
CA ARG A 2 13.41 1.59 3.18
C ARG A 2 12.08 0.98 2.71
N MET A 3 12.09 0.28 1.58
CA MET A 3 10.91 -0.41 1.05
C MET A 3 11.12 -1.91 1.12
N ILE A 4 10.13 -2.63 1.67
CA ILE A 4 10.11 -4.10 1.71
C ILE A 4 8.75 -4.61 1.24
N THR A 5 8.67 -5.89 0.89
CA THR A 5 7.41 -6.57 0.55
C THR A 5 7.06 -7.65 1.57
N ARG A 6 5.77 -7.90 1.76
CA ARG A 6 5.23 -9.01 2.55
C ARG A 6 4.01 -9.63 1.87
N LYS A 7 3.93 -10.96 1.86
CA LYS A 7 2.71 -11.68 1.46
C LYS A 7 1.53 -11.28 2.35
N LYS A 8 0.31 -11.47 1.84
CA LYS A 8 -0.95 -11.09 2.52
C LYS A 8 -0.97 -11.48 4.01
N PRO A 9 -0.69 -12.74 4.43
CA PRO A 9 -0.80 -13.11 5.85
C PRO A 9 0.10 -12.26 6.77
N ALA A 10 1.38 -12.12 6.42
CA ALA A 10 2.33 -11.32 7.19
C ALA A 10 1.99 -9.83 7.15
N PHE A 11 1.50 -9.31 6.03
CA PHE A 11 1.04 -7.92 5.95
C PHE A 11 -0.16 -7.66 6.87
N THR A 12 -1.14 -8.56 6.86
CA THR A 12 -2.32 -8.52 7.72
C THR A 12 -1.94 -8.58 9.20
N GLU A 13 -1.04 -9.49 9.59
CA GLU A 13 -0.54 -9.62 10.96
C GLU A 13 0.13 -8.32 11.44
N LEU A 14 1.00 -7.73 10.61
CA LEU A 14 1.68 -6.47 10.95
C LEU A 14 0.67 -5.31 11.13
N TYR A 15 -0.43 -5.29 10.38
CA TYR A 15 -1.51 -4.32 10.60
C TYR A 15 -2.28 -4.60 11.90
N GLN A 16 -2.72 -5.83 12.12
CA GLN A 16 -3.54 -6.21 13.28
C GLN A 16 -2.80 -6.03 14.60
N THR A 17 -1.48 -6.23 14.62
CA THR A 17 -0.62 -5.99 15.79
C THR A 17 -0.27 -4.50 16.00
N GLY A 18 -0.74 -3.61 15.13
CA GLY A 18 -0.47 -2.17 15.19
C GLY A 18 0.93 -1.77 14.76
N VAL A 19 1.72 -2.70 14.22
CA VAL A 19 3.05 -2.41 13.65
C VAL A 19 2.92 -1.51 12.43
N LEU A 20 1.93 -1.73 11.56
CA LEU A 20 1.58 -0.79 10.50
C LEU A 20 0.55 0.21 11.02
N THR A 21 0.88 1.50 11.03
CA THR A 21 0.03 2.56 11.62
C THR A 21 -0.72 3.39 10.60
N ARG A 22 -0.29 3.41 9.35
CA ARG A 22 -0.96 4.09 8.24
C ARG A 22 -0.92 3.19 7.04
N ILE A 23 -2.07 3.02 6.40
CA ILE A 23 -2.22 2.25 5.17
C ILE A 23 -2.56 3.22 4.05
N ALA A 24 -1.77 3.17 2.97
CA ALA A 24 -1.94 4.08 1.84
C ALA A 24 -1.86 3.31 0.51
N ALA A 25 -2.75 3.71 -0.40
CA ALA A 25 -2.70 3.32 -1.79
C ALA A 25 -2.06 4.43 -2.63
N VAL A 26 -1.18 4.06 -3.55
CA VAL A 26 -0.55 4.97 -4.51
C VAL A 26 -0.66 4.39 -5.91
N LYS A 27 -0.75 5.28 -6.90
CA LYS A 27 -0.70 4.88 -8.31
C LYS A 27 0.70 4.35 -8.64
N SER A 28 0.79 3.32 -9.47
CA SER A 28 2.09 2.84 -9.93
C SER A 28 2.80 3.92 -10.77
N PRO A 29 4.15 4.00 -10.73
CA PRO A 29 4.92 4.96 -11.52
C PRO A 29 4.75 4.82 -13.04
N ASP A 30 4.46 3.62 -13.53
CA ASP A 30 4.25 3.33 -14.96
C ASP A 30 2.81 3.67 -15.44
N GLY A 31 2.00 4.28 -14.58
CA GLY A 31 0.61 4.63 -14.87
C GLY A 31 -0.36 3.44 -14.74
N GLY A 32 0.13 2.24 -14.41
CA GLY A 32 -0.67 1.03 -14.27
C GLY A 32 -1.18 0.81 -12.84
N GLY A 33 -2.50 0.80 -12.65
CA GLY A 33 -3.11 0.34 -11.40
C GLY A 33 -2.63 1.03 -10.10
N TRP A 34 -2.87 0.34 -8.99
CA TRP A 34 -2.70 0.80 -7.62
C TRP A 34 -1.85 -0.17 -6.82
N ARG A 35 -0.97 0.35 -5.97
CA ARG A 35 -0.15 -0.40 -5.02
C ARG A 35 -0.53 0.00 -3.60
N LEU A 36 -0.53 -0.96 -2.68
CA LEU A 36 -0.84 -0.73 -1.27
C LEU A 36 0.41 -0.93 -0.41
N PHE A 37 0.64 0.00 0.52
CA PHE A 37 1.67 -0.15 1.54
C PHE A 37 1.19 0.32 2.92
N GLY A 38 1.87 -0.17 3.95
CA GLY A 38 1.76 0.33 5.31
C GLY A 38 3.05 0.96 5.81
N LEU A 39 2.95 1.96 6.67
CA LEU A 39 4.10 2.55 7.35
C LEU A 39 4.37 1.85 8.68
N TRP A 40 5.61 1.39 8.88
CA TRP A 40 6.04 0.78 10.12
C TRP A 40 6.13 1.82 11.24
N ARG A 41 5.46 1.56 12.36
CA ARG A 41 5.44 2.43 13.55
C ARG A 41 6.84 2.73 14.05
N GLY A 42 7.23 4.01 14.05
CA GLY A 42 8.51 4.46 14.58
C GLY A 42 9.73 4.00 13.77
N LYS A 43 9.54 3.51 12.53
CA LYS A 43 10.64 3.18 11.62
C LYS A 43 10.39 3.79 10.26
N ASP A 44 11.46 4.20 9.59
CA ASP A 44 11.40 4.72 8.22
C ASP A 44 11.32 3.56 7.18
N ILE A 45 10.29 2.73 7.31
CA ILE A 45 10.04 1.52 6.50
C ILE A 45 8.62 1.53 5.94
N ALA A 46 8.50 1.44 4.62
CA ALA A 46 7.26 1.16 3.92
C ALA A 46 7.19 -0.34 3.59
N VAL A 47 6.10 -0.99 3.98
CA VAL A 47 5.83 -2.41 3.72
C VAL A 47 4.78 -2.51 2.64
N PHE A 48 5.15 -2.96 1.45
CA PHE A 48 4.22 -3.21 0.34
C PHE A 48 3.64 -4.62 0.40
N VAL A 49 2.45 -4.79 -0.16
CA VAL A 49 1.87 -6.12 -0.36
C VAL A 49 2.60 -6.80 -1.52
N GLU A 50 3.05 -8.04 -1.32
CA GLU A 50 3.74 -8.83 -2.33
C GLU A 50 2.74 -9.58 -3.24
N ALA A 51 3.03 -9.63 -4.55
CA ALA A 51 2.25 -10.42 -5.49
C ALA A 51 2.51 -11.93 -5.32
N ALA A 52 1.65 -12.78 -5.88
CA ALA A 52 1.81 -14.24 -5.79
C ALA A 52 3.16 -14.70 -6.35
N ARG A 53 3.57 -14.14 -7.51
CA ARG A 53 4.79 -14.48 -8.25
C ARG A 53 5.99 -13.59 -7.92
N GLY A 54 5.96 -12.91 -6.78
CA GLY A 54 7.01 -11.96 -6.37
C GLY A 54 6.77 -10.54 -6.94
N GLY A 55 7.51 -9.58 -6.40
CA GLY A 55 7.29 -8.15 -6.69
C GLY A 55 6.13 -7.54 -5.89
N ILE A 56 5.87 -6.26 -6.14
CA ILE A 56 4.78 -5.53 -5.49
C ILE A 56 3.46 -5.88 -6.17
N ARG A 57 2.43 -6.15 -5.37
CA ARG A 57 1.09 -6.41 -5.88
C ARG A 57 0.45 -5.14 -6.42
N GLU A 58 -0.18 -5.28 -7.58
CA GLU A 58 -0.92 -4.21 -8.25
C GLU A 58 -2.38 -4.60 -8.42
N TRP A 59 -3.24 -3.60 -8.31
CA TRP A 59 -4.67 -3.69 -8.54
C TRP A 59 -5.08 -2.73 -9.65
N SER A 60 -5.88 -3.18 -10.60
CA SER A 60 -6.35 -2.35 -11.71
C SER A 60 -7.25 -1.19 -11.25
N GLY A 61 -7.93 -1.33 -10.11
CA GLY A 61 -8.89 -0.37 -9.59
C GLY A 61 -8.95 -0.32 -8.06
N LEU A 62 -9.47 0.79 -7.53
CA LEU A 62 -9.64 0.99 -6.09
C LEU A 62 -10.72 0.07 -5.49
N ASP A 63 -11.65 -0.41 -6.29
CA ASP A 63 -12.67 -1.40 -5.91
C ASP A 63 -12.03 -2.74 -5.52
N TYR A 64 -11.10 -3.26 -6.33
CA TYR A 64 -10.36 -4.49 -6.01
C TYR A 64 -9.44 -4.30 -4.80
N LEU A 65 -8.85 -3.11 -4.66
CA LEU A 65 -8.01 -2.78 -3.51
C LEU A 65 -8.84 -2.65 -2.23
N ALA A 66 -10.02 -2.03 -2.29
CA ALA A 66 -10.96 -1.93 -1.16
C ALA A 66 -11.40 -3.32 -0.69
N ASN A 67 -11.73 -4.23 -1.61
CA ASN A 67 -12.04 -5.63 -1.31
C ASN A 67 -10.86 -6.32 -0.62
N PHE A 68 -9.62 -6.06 -1.05
CA PHE A 68 -8.43 -6.57 -0.39
C PHE A 68 -8.28 -6.03 1.05
N CYS A 69 -8.43 -4.71 1.25
CA CYS A 69 -8.39 -4.09 2.57
C CYS A 69 -9.43 -4.68 3.53
N ALA A 70 -10.68 -4.82 3.08
CA ALA A 70 -11.75 -5.45 3.85
C ALA A 70 -11.39 -6.89 4.24
N SER A 71 -10.82 -7.67 3.31
CA SER A 71 -10.37 -9.04 3.58
C SER A 71 -9.18 -9.16 4.57
N CYS A 72 -8.53 -8.04 4.90
CA CYS A 72 -7.46 -7.95 5.89
C CYS A 72 -7.93 -7.32 7.22
N GLY A 73 -9.22 -6.93 7.33
CA GLY A 73 -9.73 -6.16 8.48
C GLY A 73 -9.27 -4.70 8.51
N ILE A 74 -8.81 -4.15 7.38
CA ILE A 74 -8.39 -2.75 7.28
C ILE A 74 -9.62 -1.91 6.95
N SER A 75 -10.08 -1.12 7.93
CA SER A 75 -11.27 -0.26 7.80
C SER A 75 -10.94 1.15 7.32
N LEU A 76 -9.72 1.64 7.55
CA LEU A 76 -9.26 2.96 7.13
C LEU A 76 -7.96 2.86 6.35
N TRP A 77 -7.95 3.46 5.16
CA TRP A 77 -6.79 3.60 4.31
C TRP A 77 -6.90 4.87 3.49
N GLU A 78 -5.77 5.42 3.09
CA GLU A 78 -5.66 6.70 2.41
C GLU A 78 -5.34 6.48 0.92
N VAL A 79 -5.82 7.36 0.05
CA VAL A 79 -5.43 7.39 -1.37
C VAL A 79 -4.50 8.57 -1.58
N HIS A 80 -3.27 8.32 -2.02
CA HIS A 80 -2.27 9.34 -2.26
C HIS A 80 -1.98 9.40 -3.75
N ASN A 81 -2.16 10.60 -4.34
CA ASN A 81 -1.76 10.88 -5.70
C ASN A 81 -0.72 11.99 -5.68
N LYS A 82 0.54 11.66 -5.93
CA LYS A 82 1.61 12.64 -6.01
C LYS A 82 1.63 13.21 -7.43
N VAL A 83 0.89 14.29 -7.64
CA VAL A 83 1.03 15.12 -8.84
C VAL A 83 2.31 15.93 -8.65
N ALA A 84 3.22 15.93 -9.63
CA ALA A 84 4.29 16.93 -9.63
C ALA A 84 3.61 18.30 -9.67
N GLU A 85 3.97 19.21 -8.76
CA GLU A 85 3.49 20.61 -8.85
C GLU A 85 3.76 21.10 -10.28
N LYS A 86 2.69 21.44 -11.01
CA LYS A 86 2.85 22.17 -12.25
C LYS A 86 3.47 23.51 -11.85
N ALA A 87 4.61 23.85 -12.43
CA ALA A 87 5.09 25.23 -12.40
C ALA A 87 3.95 26.10 -12.94
N PRO A 88 3.57 27.20 -12.25
CA PRO A 88 2.55 28.10 -12.77
C PRO A 88 2.97 28.58 -14.16
N GLU A 89 2.03 28.51 -15.12
CA GLU A 89 2.19 29.06 -16.48
C GLU A 89 2.35 30.58 -16.46
#